data_AF-A0A661M180-F1
#
_entry.id   AF-A0A661M180-F1
#
_cell.length_a   1.000
_cell.length_b   1.000
_cell.length_c   1.000
_cell.angle_alpha   90.00
_cell.angle_beta   90.00
_cell.angle_gamma   90.00
#
_symmetry.space_group_name_H-M   'P 1'
#
loop_
_entity.id
_entity.type
_entity.pdbx_description
1 polymer ?
#
loop_
_entity_poly.entity_id
_entity_poly.type
_entity_poly.pdbx_seq_one_letter_code
_entity_poly.pdbx_strand_id
1 'polypeptide(L)'
;MAALRQAKDDLRKIEITRRGVKVAEARLGAAQAALHVAEIYLEYTRLRAPFRGIVTSRNIEPGEVVTPGREVISIADLSVVELNRSS
;
A
#
# COMPACT_ATOMS: atom_id res chain seq x y z
N MET A 1 -31.39 -23.93 42.60
CA MET A 1 -31.39 -24.13 41.13
C MET A 1 -31.42 -22.82 40.33
N ALA A 2 -32.10 -21.75 40.77
CA ALA A 2 -32.21 -20.49 40.01
C ALA A 2 -30.87 -19.75 39.78
N ALA A 3 -30.01 -19.62 40.81
CA ALA A 3 -28.74 -18.90 40.70
C ALA A 3 -27.75 -19.51 39.68
N LEU A 4 -27.71 -20.84 39.57
CA LEU A 4 -26.84 -21.53 38.61
C LEU A 4 -27.29 -21.30 37.16
N ARG A 5 -28.60 -21.18 36.92
CA ARG A 5 -29.15 -20.93 35.59
C ARG A 5 -28.80 -19.51 35.12
N GLN A 6 -28.96 -18.54 36.01
CA GLN A 6 -28.62 -17.14 35.74
C GLN A 6 -27.12 -16.95 35.45
N ALA A 7 -26.24 -17.57 36.25
CA ALA A 7 -24.79 -17.53 36.00
C ALA A 7 -24.39 -18.14 34.64
N LYS A 8 -25.09 -19.20 34.19
CA LYS A 8 -24.89 -19.80 32.87
C LYS A 8 -25.36 -18.87 31.74
N ASP A 9 -26.49 -18.19 31.91
CA ASP A 9 -27.03 -17.27 30.91
C ASP A 9 -26.14 -16.03 30.76
N ASP A 10 -25.59 -15.52 31.86
CA ASP A 10 -24.64 -14.40 31.84
C ASP A 10 -23.31 -14.78 31.17
N LEU A 11 -22.78 -15.98 31.45
CA LEU A 11 -21.59 -16.49 30.75
C LEU A 11 -21.82 -16.57 29.23
N ARG A 12 -23.02 -17.02 28.82
CA ARG A 12 -23.39 -17.11 27.41
C ARG A 12 -23.45 -15.74 26.75
N LYS A 13 -23.98 -14.72 27.44
CA LYS A 13 -23.97 -13.33 26.96
C LYS A 13 -22.55 -12.81 26.79
N ILE A 14 -21.68 -13.01 27.78
CA ILE A 14 -20.27 -12.60 27.71
C ILE A 14 -19.56 -13.25 26.53
N GLU A 15 -19.83 -14.53 26.27
CA GLU A 15 -19.25 -15.24 25.14
C GLU A 15 -19.72 -14.66 23.80
N ILE A 16 -21.01 -14.36 23.65
CA ILE A 16 -21.57 -13.72 22.45
C ILE A 16 -20.94 -12.34 22.24
N THR A 17 -20.86 -11.51 23.29
CA THR A 17 -20.23 -10.18 23.22
C THR A 17 -18.76 -10.29 22.82
N ARG A 18 -18.02 -11.22 23.41
CA ARG A 18 -16.60 -11.44 23.09
C ARG A 18 -16.40 -11.89 21.64
N ARG A 19 -17.29 -12.74 21.11
CA ARG A 19 -17.29 -13.10 19.67
C ARG A 19 -17.57 -11.88 18.80
N GLY A 20 -18.52 -11.02 19.20
CA GLY A 20 -18.81 -9.76 18.51
C GLY A 20 -17.60 -8.84 18.41
N VAL A 21 -16.86 -8.68 19.52
CA VAL A 21 -15.60 -7.89 19.54
C VAL A 21 -14.57 -8.49 18.58
N LYS A 22 -14.33 -9.81 18.63
CA LYS A 22 -13.39 -10.47 17.71
C LYS A 22 -13.74 -10.28 16.23
N VAL A 23 -15.03 -10.32 15.89
CA VAL A 23 -15.49 -10.06 14.52
C VAL A 23 -15.23 -8.60 14.12
N ALA A 24 -15.49 -7.65 15.03
CA ALA A 24 -15.22 -6.23 14.78
C ALA A 24 -13.72 -5.95 14.60
N GLU A 25 -12.85 -6.56 15.42
CA GLU A 25 -11.39 -6.48 15.29
C GLU A 25 -10.91 -7.06 13.96
N ALA A 26 -11.44 -8.21 13.54
CA ALA A 26 -11.11 -8.80 12.24
C ALA A 26 -11.51 -7.89 11.07
N ARG A 27 -12.68 -7.25 11.15
CA ARG A 27 -13.13 -6.27 10.14
C ARG A 27 -12.24 -5.04 10.10
N LEU A 28 -11.82 -4.54 11.26
CA LEU A 28 -10.89 -3.43 11.36
C LEU A 28 -9.55 -3.78 10.70
N GLY A 29 -8.98 -4.95 11.01
CA GLY A 29 -7.74 -5.41 10.39
C GLY A 29 -7.84 -5.54 8.86
N ALA A 30 -8.95 -6.07 8.36
CA ALA A 30 -9.20 -6.15 6.92
C ALA A 30 -9.31 -4.76 6.26
N ALA A 31 -9.99 -3.82 6.91
CA ALA A 31 -10.12 -2.45 6.40
C ALA A 31 -8.77 -1.71 6.41
N GLN A 32 -7.94 -1.90 7.45
CA GLN A 32 -6.60 -1.35 7.53
C GLN A 32 -5.68 -1.90 6.43
N ALA A 33 -5.75 -3.20 6.16
CA ALA A 33 -5.00 -3.81 5.06
C ALA A 33 -5.43 -3.23 3.69
N ALA A 34 -6.73 -3.07 3.46
CA ALA A 34 -7.24 -2.45 2.23
C ALA A 34 -6.78 -0.99 2.08
N LEU A 35 -6.77 -0.22 3.18
CA LEU A 35 -6.25 1.14 3.20
C LEU A 35 -4.76 1.16 2.84
N HIS A 36 -3.95 0.31 3.46
CA HIS A 36 -2.51 0.25 3.20
C HIS A 36 -2.20 -0.07 1.74
N VAL A 37 -2.95 -1.00 1.13
CA VAL A 37 -2.80 -1.31 -0.30
C VAL A 37 -3.20 -0.11 -1.17
N ALA A 38 -4.27 0.60 -0.83
CA ALA A 38 -4.68 1.81 -1.55
C ALA A 38 -3.63 2.93 -1.45
N GLU A 39 -2.99 3.09 -0.29
CA GLU A 39 -1.89 4.05 -0.09
C GLU A 39 -0.68 3.73 -0.97
N ILE A 40 -0.29 2.45 -1.09
CA ILE A 40 0.79 2.00 -1.99
C ILE A 40 0.45 2.33 -3.45
N TYR A 41 -0.78 2.03 -3.89
CA TYR A 41 -1.17 2.36 -5.26
C TYR A 41 -1.20 3.88 -5.51
N LEU A 42 -1.61 4.66 -4.51
CA LEU A 42 -1.54 6.12 -4.59
C LEU A 42 -0.09 6.59 -4.71
N GLU A 43 0.85 5.99 -3.98
CA GLU A 43 2.27 6.31 -4.08
C GLU A 43 2.83 6.01 -5.48
N TYR A 44 2.43 4.89 -6.10
CA TYR A 44 2.82 4.55 -7.47
C TYR A 44 2.34 5.55 -8.53
N THR A 45 1.33 6.37 -8.23
CA THR A 45 0.92 7.46 -9.14
C THR A 45 1.95 8.60 -9.22
N ARG A 46 2.88 8.66 -8.25
CA ARG A 46 3.93 9.68 -8.17
C ARG A 46 5.28 9.05 -8.51
N LEU A 47 5.70 9.20 -9.76
CA LEU A 47 7.05 8.83 -10.18
C LEU A 47 8.06 9.83 -9.59
N ARG A 48 8.92 9.35 -8.69
CA ARG A 48 10.02 10.12 -8.10
C ARG A 48 11.36 9.61 -8.64
N ALA A 49 12.29 10.53 -8.87
CA ALA A 49 13.66 10.16 -9.22
C ALA A 49 14.33 9.45 -8.03
N PRO A 50 14.96 8.27 -8.21
CA PRO A 50 15.63 7.56 -7.12
C PRO A 50 16.95 8.21 -6.67
N PHE A 51 17.51 9.10 -7.49
CA PHE A 51 18.74 9.85 -7.22
C PHE A 51 18.67 11.24 -7.86
N ARG A 52 19.63 12.12 -7.52
CA ARG A 52 19.78 13.42 -8.18
C ARG A 52 20.36 13.22 -9.57
N GLY A 53 19.66 13.68 -10.60
CA GLY A 53 20.13 13.61 -11.98
C GLY A 53 19.43 14.65 -12.85
N ILE A 54 19.81 14.71 -14.12
CA ILE A 54 19.15 15.54 -15.13
C ILE A 54 18.20 14.64 -15.93
N VAL A 55 16.96 15.09 -16.12
CA VAL A 55 16.01 14.44 -17.03
C VAL A 55 16.51 14.65 -18.46
N THR A 56 16.89 13.57 -19.13
CA THR A 56 17.43 13.60 -20.50
C THR A 56 16.35 13.37 -21.56
N SER A 57 15.29 12.64 -21.22
CA SER A 57 14.10 12.50 -22.06
C SER A 57 12.85 12.28 -21.21
N ARG A 58 11.71 12.80 -21.69
CA ARG A 58 10.37 12.50 -21.18
C ARG A 58 9.58 11.88 -22.32
N ASN A 59 9.41 10.56 -22.30
CA ASN A 59 8.82 9.77 -23.39
C ASN A 59 7.29 9.60 -23.23
N ILE A 60 6.63 10.54 -22.53
CA ILE A 60 5.18 10.58 -22.34
C ILE A 60 4.61 11.99 -22.43
N GLU A 61 3.40 12.07 -22.97
CA GLU A 61 2.61 13.30 -23.00
C GLU A 61 1.63 13.38 -21.80
N PRO A 62 1.32 14.57 -21.28
CA PRO A 62 0.30 14.73 -20.24
C PRO A 62 -1.06 14.17 -20.70
N GLY A 63 -1.63 13.25 -19.91
CA GLY A 63 -2.92 12.60 -20.19
C GLY A 63 -2.81 11.24 -20.88
N GLU A 64 -1.61 10.78 -21.22
CA GLU A 64 -1.38 9.45 -21.76
C GLU A 64 -1.48 8.38 -20.66
N VAL A 65 -2.20 7.28 -20.92
CA VAL A 65 -2.29 6.14 -20.01
C VAL A 65 -1.04 5.28 -20.15
N VAL A 66 -0.31 5.10 -19.05
CA VAL A 66 0.94 4.33 -19.03
C VAL A 66 0.69 2.94 -18.46
N THR A 67 1.19 1.91 -19.14
CA THR A 67 1.20 0.52 -18.65
C THR A 67 2.51 0.21 -17.91
N PRO A 68 2.49 -0.68 -16.90
CA PRO A 68 3.71 -1.14 -16.24
C PRO A 68 4.72 -1.69 -17.25
N GLY A 69 5.99 -1.28 -17.12
CA GLY A 69 7.10 -1.74 -17.98
C GLY A 69 7.44 -0.83 -19.16
N ARG A 70 6.63 0.20 -19.46
CA ARG A 70 6.99 1.22 -20.46
C ARG A 70 7.91 2.28 -19.84
N GLU A 71 9.03 2.56 -20.51
CA GLU A 71 9.93 3.65 -20.12
C GLU A 71 9.22 5.00 -20.30
N VAL A 72 9.17 5.77 -19.21
CA VAL A 72 8.44 7.05 -19.12
C VAL A 72 9.38 8.25 -19.07
N ILE A 73 10.47 8.14 -18.30
CA ILE A 73 11.44 9.21 -18.08
C ILE A 73 12.84 8.57 -18.03
N SER A 74 13.78 9.15 -18.77
CA SER A 74 15.20 8.80 -18.69
C SER A 74 15.90 9.86 -17.84
N ILE A 75 16.61 9.43 -16.80
CA ILE A 75 17.36 10.30 -15.88
C ILE A 75 18.82 9.91 -15.94
N ALA A 76 19.70 10.87 -16.24
CA ALA A 76 21.14 10.68 -16.21
C ALA A 76 21.73 11.27 -14.92
N ASP A 77 22.53 10.48 -14.22
CA ASP A 77 23.41 10.99 -13.16
C ASP A 77 24.67 11.55 -13.83
N LEU A 78 24.90 12.86 -13.70
CA LEU A 78 26.10 13.51 -14.26
C LEU A 78 27.29 13.52 -13.28
N SER A 79 27.15 12.90 -12.10
CA SER A 79 28.26 12.79 -11.14
C SER A 79 29.28 11.72 -11.51
N VAL A 80 28.90 10.73 -12.34
CA VAL A 80 29.79 9.69 -12.89
C VAL A 80 29.55 9.58 -14.40
N VAL A 81 30.43 10.21 -15.19
CA VAL A 81 30.41 10.08 -16.65
C VAL A 81 31.49 9.07 -17.05
N GLU A 82 31.09 7.83 -17.35
CA GLU A 82 31.98 6.88 -18.03
C GLU A 82 32.11 7.27 -19.50
N LEU A 83 33.26 7.84 -19.86
CA LEU A 83 33.63 8.08 -21.25
C LEU A 83 34.10 6.77 -21.88
N ASN A 84 33.20 6.06 -22.57
CA ASN A 84 33.61 5.01 -23.49
C ASN A 84 34.18 5.64 -24.77
N ARG A 85 35.52 5.69 -24.86
CA ARG A 85 36.21 5.95 -26.13
C ARG A 85 36.23 4.65 -26.93
N SER A 86 35.32 4.50 -27.88
CA SER A 86 35.52 3.55 -28.97
C SER A 86 36.54 4.15 -29.93
N SER A 87 37.77 3.63 -29.89
CA SER A 87 38.76 3.78 -30.96
C SER A 87 38.44 2.86 -32.13
#